data_AF-A0A6G2VQ18-F1
#
_entry.id   AF-A0A6G2VQ18-F1
#
_cell.length_a   1.000
_cell.length_b   1.000
_cell.length_c   1.000
_cell.angle_alpha   90.00
_cell.angle_beta   90.00
_cell.angle_gamma   90.00
#
_symmetry.space_group_name_H-M   'P 1'
#
loop_
_entity.id
_entity.type
_entity.pdbx_description
1 polymer ?
#
loop_
_entity_poly.entity_id
_entity_poly.type
_entity_poly.pdbx_seq_one_letter_code
_entity_poly.pdbx_strand_id
1 'polypeptide(L)'
;DALPICRAVQGAETELTACSAAAGRQWTYAADGSLRSAAAPGLCLDAHLGYSVRLAPCAAARDIRYDFTLQGVLVPRWNQELALTPAATDGSGALVLKTRAAGTAQRWSIDTASAGTAHADLRMENVDWDGGSTPVPAGRAPRVTRPEPSAATAAPPSGTPATPTPTATPSGPAP
;
A
#
# COMPACT_ATOMS: atom_id res chain seq x y z
N ASP A 1 -16.16 -33.84 8.76
CA ASP A 1 -15.26 -33.96 7.59
C ASP A 1 -14.29 -32.80 7.51
N ALA A 2 -13.00 -33.07 7.71
CA ALA A 2 -11.95 -32.11 7.42
C ALA A 2 -11.78 -32.06 5.89
N LEU A 3 -12.18 -30.94 5.28
CA LEU A 3 -11.94 -30.67 3.86
C LEU A 3 -10.45 -30.87 3.53
N PRO A 4 -10.12 -31.40 2.33
CA PRO A 4 -8.74 -31.63 1.94
C PRO A 4 -7.96 -30.33 2.05
N ILE A 5 -6.84 -30.36 2.78
CA ILE A 5 -5.91 -29.24 2.85
C ILE A 5 -5.34 -29.09 1.44
N CYS A 6 -5.83 -28.11 0.67
CA CYS A 6 -5.25 -27.79 -0.64
C CYS A 6 -3.77 -27.46 -0.41
N ARG A 7 -2.90 -28.39 -0.77
CA ARG A 7 -1.46 -28.27 -0.56
C ARG A 7 -0.86 -27.44 -1.68
N ALA A 8 -0.06 -26.44 -1.33
CA ALA A 8 0.76 -25.72 -2.29
C ALA A 8 1.85 -26.67 -2.84
N VAL A 9 1.82 -26.94 -4.14
CA VAL A 9 2.77 -27.81 -4.82
C VAL A 9 3.36 -27.12 -6.04
N GLN A 10 4.58 -27.50 -6.41
CA GLN A 10 5.23 -26.99 -7.63
C GLN A 10 4.39 -27.30 -8.87
N GLY A 11 4.28 -26.33 -9.76
CA GLY A 11 3.55 -26.42 -11.02
C GLY A 11 2.04 -26.21 -10.89
N ALA A 12 1.50 -26.12 -9.67
CA ALA A 12 0.08 -25.83 -9.48
C ALA A 12 -0.27 -24.43 -9.99
N GLU A 13 -1.38 -24.33 -10.71
CA GLU A 13 -1.99 -23.05 -11.06
C GLU A 13 -2.56 -22.38 -9.81
N THR A 14 -2.48 -21.05 -9.79
CA THR A 14 -3.09 -20.25 -8.73
C THR A 14 -4.42 -19.70 -9.20
N GLU A 15 -5.34 -19.47 -8.26
CA GLU A 15 -6.69 -19.01 -8.57
C GLU A 15 -7.17 -17.99 -7.53
N LEU A 16 -8.14 -17.16 -7.92
CA LEU A 16 -8.91 -16.37 -6.99
C LEU A 16 -10.06 -17.21 -6.41
N THR A 17 -10.09 -17.30 -5.10
CA THR A 17 -11.09 -18.05 -4.31
C THR A 17 -11.70 -17.12 -3.26
N ALA A 18 -12.85 -17.52 -2.70
CA ALA A 18 -13.37 -16.92 -1.48
C ALA A 18 -12.32 -16.89 -0.35
N CYS A 19 -12.31 -15.78 0.39
CA CYS A 19 -11.35 -15.52 1.46
C CYS A 19 -11.51 -16.52 2.61
N SER A 20 -10.39 -17.00 3.14
CA SER A 20 -10.32 -17.69 4.44
C SER A 20 -8.89 -17.61 4.98
N ALA A 21 -8.73 -17.89 6.27
CA ALA A 21 -7.42 -17.88 6.95
C ALA A 21 -6.53 -19.10 6.66
N ALA A 22 -6.88 -19.93 5.67
CA ALA A 22 -6.08 -21.10 5.30
C ALA A 22 -4.72 -20.65 4.74
N ALA A 23 -3.64 -21.36 5.10
CA ALA A 23 -2.28 -21.02 4.65
C ALA A 23 -2.13 -20.98 3.11
N GLY A 24 -2.94 -21.74 2.37
CA GLY A 24 -2.96 -21.71 0.89
C GLY A 24 -3.53 -20.40 0.30
N ARG A 25 -4.16 -19.55 1.10
CA ARG A 25 -4.68 -18.22 0.73
C ARG A 25 -3.84 -17.08 1.32
N GLN A 26 -2.79 -17.40 2.06
CA GLN A 26 -1.88 -16.43 2.64
C GLN A 26 -0.62 -16.33 1.80
N TRP A 27 -0.18 -15.10 1.57
CA TRP A 27 0.96 -14.78 0.74
C TRP A 27 1.83 -13.74 1.44
N THR A 28 3.14 -13.87 1.27
CA THR A 28 4.09 -12.83 1.67
C THR A 28 4.59 -12.12 0.42
N TYR A 29 4.36 -10.81 0.34
CA TYR A 29 5.04 -9.96 -0.62
C TYR A 29 6.40 -9.57 -0.05
N ALA A 30 7.46 -10.18 -0.58
CA ALA A 30 8.81 -9.99 -0.11
C ALA A 30 9.47 -8.74 -0.74
N ALA A 31 10.52 -8.23 -0.10
CA ALA A 31 11.23 -7.02 -0.54
C ALA A 31 11.86 -7.14 -1.94
N ASP A 32 12.10 -8.36 -2.42
CA ASP A 32 12.59 -8.64 -3.77
C ASP A 32 11.48 -8.59 -4.86
N GLY A 33 10.24 -8.27 -4.46
CA GLY A 33 9.06 -8.24 -5.32
C GLY A 33 8.41 -9.61 -5.53
N SER A 34 8.86 -10.66 -4.84
CA SER A 34 8.26 -12.00 -4.95
C SER A 34 7.03 -12.17 -4.08
N LEU A 35 6.03 -12.89 -4.59
CA LEU A 35 4.88 -13.37 -3.82
C LEU A 35 5.12 -14.83 -3.42
N ARG A 36 5.32 -15.07 -2.12
CA ARG A 36 5.66 -16.39 -1.56
C ARG A 36 4.46 -17.01 -0.87
N SER A 37 4.19 -18.28 -1.14
CA SER A 37 3.08 -19.00 -0.51
C SER A 37 3.36 -19.26 0.97
N ALA A 38 2.44 -18.92 1.87
CA ALA A 38 2.59 -19.25 3.28
C ALA A 38 2.48 -20.78 3.53
N ALA A 39 1.69 -21.50 2.71
CA ALA A 39 1.59 -22.96 2.79
C ALA A 39 2.87 -23.69 2.33
N ALA A 40 3.71 -23.03 1.54
CA ALA A 40 4.99 -23.56 1.07
C ALA A 40 5.97 -22.40 0.78
N PRO A 41 6.72 -21.89 1.78
CA PRO A 41 7.56 -20.68 1.65
C PRO A 41 8.67 -20.74 0.58
N GLY A 42 9.01 -21.95 0.12
CA GLY A 42 9.95 -22.16 -0.99
C GLY A 42 9.32 -21.99 -2.38
N LEU A 43 8.00 -21.80 -2.47
CA LEU A 43 7.27 -21.61 -3.72
C LEU A 43 6.83 -20.15 -3.90
N CYS A 44 7.12 -19.63 -5.08
CA CYS A 44 6.83 -18.28 -5.52
C CYS A 44 5.80 -18.29 -6.65
N LEU A 45 5.03 -17.20 -6.76
CA LEU A 45 4.12 -16.95 -7.87
C LEU A 45 4.91 -16.63 -9.14
N ASP A 46 4.98 -17.56 -10.09
CA ASP A 46 5.75 -17.46 -11.33
C ASP A 46 4.84 -17.32 -12.55
N ALA A 47 5.21 -16.40 -13.45
CA ALA A 47 4.45 -16.11 -14.66
C ALA A 47 5.21 -16.44 -15.96
N HIS A 48 6.18 -17.37 -15.88
CA HIS A 48 7.07 -17.68 -16.99
C HIS A 48 6.37 -18.34 -18.19
N LEU A 49 5.30 -19.10 -17.93
CA LEU A 49 4.67 -19.97 -18.93
C LEU A 49 3.52 -19.27 -19.66
N GLY A 50 3.85 -18.42 -20.64
CA GLY A 50 2.89 -17.99 -21.66
C GLY A 50 1.61 -17.39 -21.07
N TYR A 51 1.76 -16.50 -20.09
CA TYR A 51 0.70 -15.82 -19.34
C TYR A 51 -0.04 -16.64 -18.27
N SER A 52 0.24 -17.93 -18.12
CA SER A 52 -0.23 -18.74 -16.97
C SER A 52 0.58 -18.41 -15.72
N VAL A 53 -0.09 -18.38 -14.57
CA VAL A 53 0.53 -18.07 -13.27
C VAL A 53 0.48 -19.31 -12.38
N ARG A 54 1.65 -19.75 -11.92
CA ARG A 54 1.83 -21.02 -11.20
C ARG A 54 2.76 -20.88 -10.00
N LEU A 55 2.75 -21.89 -9.15
CA LEU A 55 3.75 -22.03 -8.09
C LEU A 55 5.03 -22.64 -8.64
N ALA A 56 6.17 -21.98 -8.43
CA ALA A 56 7.48 -22.48 -8.82
C ALA A 56 8.51 -22.31 -7.70
N PRO A 57 9.58 -23.13 -7.64
CA PRO A 57 10.64 -22.95 -6.66
C PRO A 57 11.27 -21.56 -6.80
N CYS A 58 11.27 -20.78 -5.72
CA CYS A 58 11.73 -19.39 -5.74
C CYS A 58 13.16 -19.22 -6.27
N ALA A 59 14.04 -20.21 -6.05
CA ALA A 59 15.43 -20.18 -6.50
C ALA A 59 15.62 -20.46 -8.00
N ALA A 60 14.65 -21.11 -8.66
CA ALA A 60 14.75 -21.53 -10.05
C ALA A 60 13.80 -20.76 -10.99
N ALA A 61 12.79 -20.10 -10.42
CA ALA A 61 11.79 -19.36 -11.15
C ALA A 61 12.35 -18.04 -11.70
N ARG A 62 11.90 -17.66 -12.90
CA ARG A 62 12.47 -16.54 -13.66
C ARG A 62 11.61 -15.28 -13.54
N ASP A 63 10.30 -15.46 -13.57
CA ASP A 63 9.33 -14.39 -13.74
C ASP A 63 8.44 -14.28 -12.49
N ILE A 64 9.10 -14.13 -11.34
CA ILE A 64 8.48 -14.09 -10.00
C ILE A 64 8.41 -12.71 -9.37
N ARG A 65 9.00 -11.69 -10.00
CA ARG A 65 9.07 -10.35 -9.43
C ARG A 65 7.94 -9.49 -9.96
N TYR A 66 7.18 -8.92 -9.04
CA TYR A 66 6.09 -8.00 -9.31
C TYR A 66 6.37 -6.67 -8.63
N ASP A 67 5.94 -5.59 -9.27
CA ASP A 67 5.82 -4.29 -8.66
C ASP A 67 4.35 -4.11 -8.24
N PHE A 68 4.13 -3.86 -6.94
CA PHE A 68 2.83 -3.44 -6.43
C PHE A 68 2.72 -1.91 -6.53
N THR A 69 1.87 -1.43 -7.45
CA THR A 69 1.72 0.00 -7.71
C THR A 69 0.80 0.68 -6.69
N LEU A 70 0.89 2.01 -6.59
CA LEU A 70 -0.04 2.81 -5.75
C LEU A 70 -1.51 2.65 -6.16
N GLN A 71 -1.76 2.28 -7.41
CA GLN A 71 -3.10 2.03 -7.93
C GLN A 71 -3.61 0.64 -7.54
N GLY A 72 -2.81 -0.17 -6.83
CA GLY A 72 -3.16 -1.53 -6.43
C GLY A 72 -3.02 -2.53 -7.57
N VAL A 73 -2.06 -2.36 -8.48
CA VAL A 73 -1.84 -3.30 -9.58
C VAL A 73 -0.57 -4.10 -9.31
N LEU A 74 -0.61 -5.42 -9.51
CA LEU A 74 0.56 -6.29 -9.50
C LEU A 74 1.09 -6.45 -10.93
N VAL A 75 2.17 -5.75 -11.22
CA VAL A 75 2.77 -5.68 -12.56
C VAL A 75 4.04 -6.53 -12.60
N PRO A 76 4.17 -7.52 -13.48
CA PRO A 76 5.38 -8.33 -13.56
C PRO A 76 6.55 -7.50 -14.11
N ARG A 77 7.72 -7.60 -13.48
CA ARG A 77 8.89 -6.76 -13.84
C ARG A 77 9.41 -6.98 -15.26
N TRP A 78 9.22 -8.18 -15.81
CA TRP A 78 9.70 -8.52 -17.15
C TRP A 78 8.87 -7.87 -18.27
N ASN A 79 7.62 -7.45 -17.99
CA ASN A 79 6.78 -6.75 -18.94
C ASN A 79 5.73 -5.86 -18.25
N GLN A 80 5.97 -4.56 -18.30
CA GLN A 80 5.19 -3.53 -17.59
C GLN A 80 3.81 -3.24 -18.24
N GLU A 81 3.52 -3.84 -19.40
CA GLU A 81 2.22 -3.75 -20.07
C GLU A 81 1.21 -4.78 -19.55
N LEU A 82 1.64 -5.70 -18.68
CA LEU A 82 0.81 -6.78 -18.15
C LEU A 82 0.41 -6.54 -16.69
N ALA A 83 -0.65 -7.20 -16.24
CA ALA A 83 -1.06 -7.24 -14.85
C ALA A 83 -1.64 -8.61 -14.46
N LEU A 84 -1.39 -9.00 -13.21
CA LEU A 84 -2.03 -10.16 -12.59
C LEU A 84 -3.56 -9.96 -12.57
N THR A 85 -4.28 -10.89 -13.18
CA THR A 85 -5.74 -10.78 -13.39
C THR A 85 -6.38 -12.15 -13.22
N PRO A 86 -7.59 -12.25 -12.64
CA PRO A 86 -8.42 -13.43 -12.79
C PRO A 86 -8.72 -13.73 -14.27
N ALA A 87 -8.72 -15.01 -14.63
CA ALA A 87 -8.98 -15.46 -15.98
C ALA A 87 -10.44 -15.20 -16.37
N ALA A 88 -11.38 -15.47 -15.46
CA ALA A 88 -12.79 -15.21 -15.70
C ALA A 88 -13.10 -13.71 -15.62
N THR A 89 -14.07 -13.26 -16.43
CA THR A 89 -14.48 -11.85 -16.52
C THR A 89 -15.30 -11.38 -15.34
N ASP A 90 -15.86 -12.31 -14.55
CA ASP A 90 -16.55 -12.04 -13.30
C ASP A 90 -15.59 -11.81 -12.12
N GLY A 91 -14.28 -11.89 -12.37
CA GLY A 91 -13.24 -11.72 -11.37
C GLY A 91 -12.87 -13.00 -10.62
N SER A 92 -13.37 -14.19 -11.01
CA SER A 92 -13.05 -15.46 -10.36
C SER A 92 -12.06 -16.34 -11.15
N GLY A 93 -11.69 -17.49 -10.57
CA GLY A 93 -10.94 -18.55 -11.26
C GLY A 93 -9.43 -18.34 -11.34
N ALA A 94 -8.79 -19.09 -12.25
CA ALA A 94 -7.34 -19.12 -12.39
C ALA A 94 -6.73 -17.72 -12.58
N LEU A 95 -5.55 -17.48 -12.02
CA LEU A 95 -4.80 -16.24 -12.22
C LEU A 95 -3.96 -16.34 -13.48
N VAL A 96 -3.96 -15.26 -14.25
CA VAL A 96 -3.24 -15.10 -15.51
C VAL A 96 -2.65 -13.70 -15.61
N LEU A 97 -1.76 -13.49 -16.57
CA LEU A 97 -1.36 -12.16 -17.00
C LEU A 97 -2.21 -11.69 -18.19
N LYS A 98 -2.78 -10.50 -18.08
CA LYS A 98 -3.48 -9.83 -19.19
C LYS A 98 -2.90 -8.43 -19.38
N THR A 99 -3.13 -7.83 -20.55
CA THR A 99 -2.80 -6.43 -20.80
C THR A 99 -3.43 -5.55 -19.72
N ARG A 100 -2.71 -4.53 -19.28
CA ARG A 100 -3.21 -3.58 -18.28
C ARG A 100 -4.47 -2.89 -18.80
N ALA A 101 -5.49 -2.84 -17.95
CA ALA A 101 -6.75 -2.22 -18.24
C ALA A 101 -7.23 -1.40 -17.04
N ALA A 102 -8.03 -0.36 -17.31
CA ALA A 102 -8.78 0.31 -16.26
C ALA A 102 -9.89 -0.62 -15.74
N GLY A 103 -10.16 -0.58 -14.43
CA GLY A 103 -11.23 -1.38 -13.80
C GLY A 103 -10.81 -2.00 -12.47
N THR A 104 -11.63 -2.92 -11.98
CA THR A 104 -11.46 -3.58 -10.68
C THR A 104 -10.85 -4.98 -10.78
N ALA A 105 -10.94 -5.65 -11.93
CA ALA A 105 -10.43 -7.01 -12.11
C ALA A 105 -8.90 -7.14 -11.92
N GLN A 106 -8.15 -6.04 -12.05
CA GLN A 106 -6.69 -5.98 -11.84
C GLN A 106 -6.30 -5.22 -10.57
N ARG A 107 -7.28 -4.94 -9.71
CA ARG A 107 -7.07 -4.21 -8.46
C ARG A 107 -6.91 -5.21 -7.32
N TRP A 108 -5.75 -5.11 -6.67
CA TRP A 108 -5.30 -5.95 -5.57
C TRP A 108 -5.05 -5.07 -4.33
N SER A 109 -5.26 -5.66 -3.16
CA SER A 109 -4.89 -5.09 -1.87
C SER A 109 -3.98 -6.07 -1.14
N ILE A 110 -3.00 -5.55 -0.41
CA ILE A 110 -2.18 -6.32 0.52
C ILE A 110 -2.60 -5.89 1.91
N ASP A 111 -3.07 -6.84 2.71
CA ASP A 111 -3.47 -6.57 4.09
C ASP A 111 -2.23 -6.22 4.92
N THR A 112 -2.12 -4.95 5.30
CA THR A 112 -1.07 -4.46 6.21
C THR A 112 -1.46 -4.66 7.67
N ALA A 113 -2.63 -5.25 7.98
CA ALA A 113 -3.13 -5.41 9.34
C ALA A 113 -2.23 -6.28 10.24
N SER A 114 -1.40 -7.17 9.69
CA SER A 114 -0.36 -7.88 10.45
C SER A 114 0.87 -7.02 10.77
N ALA A 115 1.13 -5.99 9.95
CA ALA A 115 1.97 -4.89 10.38
C ALA A 115 1.23 -3.98 11.37
N GLY A 116 -0.10 -4.10 11.53
CA GLY A 116 -0.95 -3.33 12.43
C GLY A 116 -0.61 -3.44 13.92
N THR A 117 -0.17 -4.61 14.39
CA THR A 117 0.44 -4.78 15.72
C THR A 117 1.84 -4.19 15.82
N ALA A 118 2.51 -3.89 14.69
CA ALA A 118 3.73 -3.08 14.64
C ALA A 118 3.46 -1.59 14.33
N HIS A 119 2.29 -1.25 13.78
CA HIS A 119 1.83 0.11 13.46
C HIS A 119 1.17 0.79 14.67
N ALA A 120 0.60 0.02 15.60
CA ALA A 120 0.14 0.54 16.89
C ALA A 120 1.28 1.20 17.70
N ASP A 121 2.53 0.90 17.34
CA ASP A 121 3.74 1.40 17.99
C ASP A 121 4.47 2.49 17.17
N LEU A 122 3.97 2.88 15.99
CA LEU A 122 4.55 3.97 15.21
C LEU A 122 4.24 5.32 15.88
N ARG A 123 5.11 5.71 16.79
CA ARG A 123 5.20 7.07 17.32
C ARG A 123 6.11 7.90 16.42
N MET A 124 5.64 9.06 15.96
CA MET A 124 6.48 10.07 15.33
C MET A 124 7.49 10.56 16.37
N GLU A 125 8.76 10.27 16.17
CA GLU A 125 9.86 10.82 16.98
C GLU A 125 10.40 12.07 16.28
N ASN A 126 10.41 13.21 16.97
CA ASN A 126 10.97 14.45 16.45
C ASN A 126 12.48 14.43 16.70
N VAL A 127 13.27 14.05 15.69
CA VAL A 127 14.74 13.99 15.79
C VAL A 127 15.34 15.35 15.44
N ASP A 128 16.05 15.96 16.37
CA ASP A 128 16.82 17.19 16.12
C ASP A 128 18.20 16.80 15.58
N TRP A 129 18.49 17.15 14.33
CA TRP A 129 19.71 16.72 13.61
C TRP A 129 20.93 17.60 13.90
N ASP A 130 20.75 18.74 14.58
CA ASP A 130 21.80 19.75 14.75
C ASP A 130 22.27 19.93 16.22
N GLY A 131 21.88 19.05 17.15
CA GLY A 131 22.22 19.16 18.57
C GLY A 131 22.71 17.86 19.19
N GLY A 132 24.01 17.79 19.49
CA GLY A 132 24.64 16.64 20.14
C GLY A 132 23.88 16.13 21.36
N SER A 133 23.49 14.86 21.34
CA SER A 133 22.76 14.22 22.43
C SER A 133 23.66 13.95 23.63
N THR A 134 23.75 14.90 24.55
CA THR A 134 24.00 14.56 25.96
C THR A 134 22.65 14.37 26.64
N PRO A 135 22.34 13.18 27.19
CA PRO A 135 21.17 13.02 28.05
C PRO A 135 21.34 13.96 29.25
N VAL A 136 20.51 15.00 29.34
CA VAL A 136 20.41 15.82 30.54
C VAL A 136 19.75 14.96 31.61
N PRO A 137 20.43 14.60 32.73
CA PRO A 137 19.75 13.95 33.84
C PRO A 137 18.65 14.89 34.31
N ALA A 138 17.48 14.37 34.68
CA ALA A 138 16.39 15.13 35.27
C ALA A 138 16.80 15.72 36.63
N GLY A 139 17.62 16.77 36.58
CA GLY A 139 17.96 17.64 37.68
C GLY A 139 16.80 18.59 37.91
N ARG A 140 16.19 18.46 39.09
CA ARG A 140 15.20 19.34 39.72
C ARG A 140 15.06 20.72 39.05
N ALA A 141 13.88 20.98 38.49
CA ALA A 141 13.54 22.24 37.84
C ALA A 141 13.92 23.46 38.70
N PRO A 142 14.71 24.43 38.17
CA PRO A 142 14.85 25.72 38.82
C PRO A 142 13.53 26.48 38.67
N ARG A 143 13.00 26.96 39.79
CA ARG A 143 11.84 27.86 39.83
C ARG A 143 12.24 29.19 39.20
N VAL A 144 11.91 29.37 37.92
CA VAL A 144 12.01 30.68 37.28
C VAL A 144 10.78 31.49 37.66
N THR A 145 11.00 32.51 38.48
CA THR A 145 10.03 33.53 38.85
C THR A 145 9.55 34.26 37.59
N ARG A 146 8.23 34.29 37.37
CA ARG A 146 7.56 35.06 36.33
C ARG A 146 7.84 36.56 36.53
N PRO A 147 8.49 37.26 35.59
CA PRO A 147 8.46 38.71 35.57
C PRO A 147 7.08 39.19 35.11
N GLU A 148 6.58 40.20 35.81
CA GLU A 148 5.32 40.90 35.61
C GLU A 148 5.25 41.58 34.21
N PRO A 149 4.11 41.56 33.49
CA PRO A 149 4.00 42.24 32.21
C PRO A 149 3.91 43.77 32.42
N SER A 150 4.98 44.49 32.09
CA SER A 150 4.93 45.95 31.92
C SER A 150 4.53 46.30 30.48
N ALA A 151 3.61 47.25 30.36
CA ALA A 151 2.80 47.54 29.18
C ALA A 151 3.46 48.48 28.14
N ALA A 152 2.75 48.64 27.01
CA ALA A 152 2.88 49.63 25.92
C ALA A 152 3.75 49.18 24.72
N THR A 153 3.38 49.35 23.44
CA THR A 153 2.53 50.35 22.77
C THR A 153 1.96 49.80 21.44
N ALA A 154 0.81 50.33 21.01
CA ALA A 154 0.02 49.93 19.85
C ALA A 154 0.40 50.59 18.49
N ALA A 155 -0.18 50.02 17.42
CA ALA A 155 -0.57 50.55 16.09
C ALA A 155 0.31 50.20 14.86
N PRO A 156 -0.21 50.18 13.60
CA PRO A 156 -1.60 50.08 13.09
C PRO A 156 -1.82 48.99 12.00
N PRO A 157 -3.06 48.71 11.54
CA PRO A 157 -3.32 47.80 10.40
C PRO A 157 -3.25 48.52 9.04
N SER A 158 -2.53 47.93 8.08
CA SER A 158 -2.50 48.39 6.67
C SER A 158 -3.49 47.62 5.80
N GLY A 159 -4.50 48.36 5.32
CA GLY A 159 -5.11 48.36 3.99
C GLY A 159 -5.23 47.08 3.15
N THR A 160 -6.48 46.72 2.87
CA THR A 160 -7.03 45.87 1.79
C THR A 160 -6.59 46.30 0.37
N PRO A 161 -6.64 45.40 -0.63
CA PRO A 161 -7.54 45.67 -1.75
C PRO A 161 -8.42 44.47 -2.16
N ALA A 162 -9.66 44.81 -2.54
CA ALA A 162 -10.73 43.91 -2.97
C ALA A 162 -10.45 43.30 -4.36
N THR A 163 -10.92 42.07 -4.58
CA THR A 163 -10.97 41.43 -5.91
C THR A 163 -12.43 41.28 -6.35
N PRO A 164 -12.79 41.66 -7.59
CA PRO A 164 -14.18 41.79 -8.03
C PRO A 164 -14.88 40.45 -8.34
N THR A 165 -16.20 40.48 -8.12
CA THR A 165 -17.23 39.46 -8.34
C THR A 165 -17.33 39.00 -9.81
N PRO A 166 -17.51 37.70 -10.11
CA PRO A 166 -17.91 37.26 -11.43
C PRO A 166 -19.42 37.40 -11.66
N THR A 167 -19.78 38.07 -12.75
CA THR A 167 -21.13 38.19 -13.33
C THR A 167 -21.67 36.82 -13.77
N ALA A 168 -22.88 36.48 -13.32
CA ALA A 168 -23.67 35.37 -13.86
C ALA A 168 -24.92 35.91 -14.54
N THR A 169 -25.21 35.47 -15.78
CA THR A 169 -26.51 35.42 -16.51
C THR A 169 -26.18 34.91 -17.94
N PRO A 170 -26.87 33.90 -18.52
CA PRO A 170 -28.30 33.99 -18.83
C PRO A 170 -29.14 32.72 -18.65
N SER A 171 -30.37 32.90 -18.15
CA SER A 171 -31.50 32.01 -18.42
C SER A 171 -32.48 32.75 -19.33
N GLY A 172 -32.59 32.30 -20.58
CA GLY A 172 -33.71 32.64 -21.45
C GLY A 172 -34.83 31.59 -21.30
N PRO A 173 -36.11 31.95 -21.43
CA PRO A 173 -37.20 30.98 -21.43
C PRO A 173 -37.65 30.62 -22.87
N ALA A 174 -38.06 29.37 -23.04
CA ALA A 174 -39.00 28.88 -24.06
C ALA A 174 -39.69 27.63 -23.48
N PRO A 175 -40.88 27.20 -23.93
CA PRO A 175 -41.80 27.80 -24.89
C PRO A 175 -43.00 28.55 -24.26
#